data_AF-A0AAW4XMM2-F1
#
_entry.id   AF-A0AAW4XMM2-F1
#
_cell.length_a   1.000
_cell.length_b   1.000
_cell.length_c   1.000
_cell.angle_alpha   90.00
_cell.angle_beta   90.00
_cell.angle_gamma   90.00
#
_symmetry.space_group_name_H-M   'P 1'
#
loop_
_entity.id
_entity.type
_entity.pdbx_description
1 polymer ?
#
loop_
_entity_poly.entity_id
_entity_poly.type
_entity_poly.pdbx_seq_one_letter_code
_entity_poly.pdbx_strand_id
1 'polypeptide(L)'
;MTNPDHPEPDHGLPSLPDPIAPMRAAVRYGALGLLALAVVASVISVLVAGMPGLWGALIGAAVGGGFILFTALGVLLTSKMPAMTAGAVLLGTWLLKLILAIVVMGSLDSLDFYNRNALVLTIVFALVIVLGAETYGVLSQRALYVDPQTSSGSDNDDR
;
A
#
# COMPACT_ATOMS: atom_id res chain seq x y z
N MET A 1 -34.55 -52.68 20.51
CA MET A 1 -33.97 -51.72 21.47
C MET A 1 -32.77 -51.07 20.80
N THR A 2 -32.97 -49.91 20.17
CA THR A 2 -31.92 -49.11 19.53
C THR A 2 -31.68 -47.88 20.41
N ASN A 3 -30.50 -47.79 21.02
CA ASN A 3 -30.06 -46.65 21.82
C ASN A 3 -29.20 -45.71 20.94
N PRO A 4 -29.28 -44.37 21.12
CA PRO A 4 -29.18 -43.40 20.04
C PRO A 4 -27.86 -42.60 20.04
N ASP A 5 -27.71 -41.76 19.02
CA ASP A 5 -26.91 -40.54 19.00
C ASP A 5 -25.45 -40.66 19.47
N HIS A 6 -24.58 -41.08 18.55
CA HIS A 6 -23.24 -40.52 18.55
C HIS A 6 -23.26 -39.33 17.57
N PRO A 7 -23.28 -38.07 18.04
CA PRO A 7 -23.04 -36.94 17.16
C PRO A 7 -21.59 -37.06 16.70
N GLU A 8 -21.36 -37.18 15.39
CA GLU A 8 -20.03 -36.90 14.86
C GLU A 8 -19.68 -35.46 15.29
N PRO A 9 -18.51 -35.22 15.88
CA PRO A 9 -18.05 -33.86 16.09
C PRO A 9 -17.96 -33.22 14.71
N ASP A 10 -18.88 -32.28 14.46
CA ASP A 10 -18.91 -31.44 13.28
C ASP A 10 -17.61 -30.62 13.31
N HIS A 11 -16.54 -31.20 12.77
CA HIS A 11 -15.25 -30.55 12.59
C HIS A 11 -15.45 -29.53 11.48
N GLY A 12 -16.12 -28.43 11.85
CA GLY A 12 -16.41 -27.31 10.98
C GLY A 12 -15.14 -26.95 10.24
N LEU A 13 -15.19 -27.13 8.92
CA LEU A 13 -14.08 -26.81 8.04
C LEU A 13 -13.59 -25.40 8.42
N PRO A 14 -12.29 -25.20 8.68
CA PRO A 14 -11.77 -23.91 9.12
C PRO A 14 -12.29 -22.82 8.19
N SER A 15 -13.00 -21.84 8.76
CA SER A 15 -13.61 -20.75 8.02
C SER A 15 -12.54 -20.09 7.14
N LEU A 16 -12.74 -20.13 5.82
CA LEU A 16 -11.77 -19.59 4.87
C LEU A 16 -11.49 -18.12 5.20
N PRO A 17 -10.20 -17.69 5.25
CA PRO A 17 -9.85 -16.30 5.48
C PRO A 17 -10.62 -15.37 4.55
N ASP A 18 -11.26 -14.35 5.13
CA ASP A 18 -12.06 -13.37 4.39
C ASP A 18 -11.17 -12.66 3.33
N PRO A 19 -11.39 -12.86 2.02
CA PRO A 19 -10.52 -12.35 0.96
C PRO A 19 -10.38 -10.82 0.95
N ILE A 20 -11.31 -10.10 1.60
CA ILE A 20 -11.35 -8.63 1.61
C ILE A 20 -10.65 -8.04 2.84
N ALA A 21 -10.36 -8.85 3.87
CA ALA A 21 -9.69 -8.40 5.09
C ALA A 21 -8.32 -7.73 4.84
N PRO A 22 -7.45 -8.22 3.93
CA PRO A 22 -6.15 -7.58 3.66
C PRO A 22 -6.28 -6.21 3.00
N MET A 23 -7.20 -6.05 2.05
CA MET A 23 -7.43 -4.75 1.39
C MET A 23 -7.97 -3.71 2.38
N ARG A 24 -8.90 -4.09 3.25
CA ARG A 24 -9.43 -3.19 4.29
C ARG A 24 -8.36 -2.77 5.27
N ALA A 25 -7.47 -3.68 5.66
CA ALA A 25 -6.32 -3.37 6.51
C ALA A 25 -5.37 -2.38 5.80
N ALA A 26 -4.99 -2.66 4.55
CA ALA A 26 -4.09 -1.82 3.77
C ALA A 26 -4.64 -0.39 3.61
N VAL A 27 -5.93 -0.24 3.28
CA VAL A 27 -6.59 1.07 3.15
C VAL A 27 -6.63 1.79 4.50
N ARG A 28 -6.94 1.10 5.60
CA ARG A 28 -6.97 1.70 6.95
C ARG A 28 -5.60 2.21 7.39
N TYR A 29 -4.57 1.38 7.30
CA TYR A 29 -3.22 1.77 7.71
C TYR A 29 -2.64 2.86 6.80
N GLY A 30 -2.91 2.78 5.49
CA GLY A 30 -2.54 3.83 4.54
C GLY A 30 -3.22 5.16 4.86
N ALA A 31 -4.53 5.17 5.13
CA ALA A 31 -5.27 6.37 5.48
C ALA A 31 -4.81 6.97 6.82
N LEU A 32 -4.56 6.13 7.83
CA LEU A 32 -4.05 6.58 9.13
C LEU A 32 -2.64 7.18 9.00
N GLY A 33 -1.75 6.53 8.23
CA GLY A 33 -0.41 7.05 7.97
C GLY A 33 -0.45 8.39 7.23
N LEU A 34 -1.32 8.52 6.23
CA LEU A 34 -1.54 9.77 5.51
C LEU A 34 -2.03 10.88 6.44
N LEU A 35 -3.01 10.57 7.28
CA LEU A 35 -3.57 11.52 8.24
C LEU A 35 -2.50 12.00 9.22
N ALA A 36 -1.72 11.08 9.78
CA ALA A 36 -0.63 11.40 10.70
C ALA A 36 0.43 12.30 10.03
N LEU A 37 0.84 11.95 8.81
CA LEU A 37 1.78 12.76 8.03
C LEU A 37 1.21 14.16 7.75
N ALA A 38 -0.05 14.25 7.32
CA ALA A 38 -0.71 15.52 7.04
C ALA A 38 -0.73 16.41 8.28
N VAL A 39 -1.11 15.88 9.44
CA VAL A 39 -1.12 16.62 10.71
C VAL A 39 0.27 17.12 11.07
N VAL A 40 1.28 16.25 11.05
CA VAL A 40 2.67 16.63 11.40
C VAL A 40 3.22 17.68 10.44
N ALA A 41 3.05 17.48 9.13
CA ALA A 41 3.50 18.41 8.12
C ALA A 41 2.79 19.77 8.23
N SER A 42 1.48 19.77 8.50
CA SER A 42 0.71 20.99 8.73
C SER A 42 1.18 21.76 9.95
N VAL A 43 1.41 21.09 11.09
CA VAL A 43 1.91 21.73 12.31
C VAL A 43 3.28 22.35 12.07
N ILE A 44 4.23 21.59 11.50
CA ILE A 44 5.58 22.10 11.21
C ILE A 44 5.54 23.28 10.24
N SER A 45 4.74 23.19 9.17
CA SER A 45 4.69 24.23 8.14
C SER A 45 4.02 25.51 8.64
N VAL A 46 3.02 25.41 9.53
CA VAL A 46 2.43 26.57 10.19
C VAL A 46 3.45 27.27 11.09
N LEU A 47 4.25 26.52 11.85
CA LEU A 47 5.26 27.10 12.73
C LEU A 47 6.37 27.83 11.95
N VAL A 48 6.71 27.34 10.75
CA VAL A 48 7.78 27.91 9.92
C VAL A 48 7.30 29.04 9.02
N ALA A 49 6.13 28.89 8.40
CA ALA A 49 5.66 29.76 7.32
C ALA A 49 4.23 30.31 7.53
N GLY A 50 3.63 30.10 8.70
CA GLY A 50 2.28 30.59 9.03
C GLY A 50 1.19 29.94 8.17
N MET A 51 0.13 30.71 7.90
CA MET A 51 -1.01 30.24 7.08
C MET A 51 -0.61 29.74 5.69
N PRO A 52 0.28 30.40 4.92
CA PRO A 52 0.78 29.87 3.65
C PRO A 52 1.44 28.48 3.75
N GLY A 53 2.06 28.18 4.90
CA GLY A 53 2.63 26.88 5.19
C GLY A 53 1.58 25.79 5.36
N LEU A 54 0.45 26.10 6.01
CA LEU A 54 -0.66 25.15 6.20
C LEU A 54 -1.17 24.62 4.85
N TRP A 55 -1.41 25.53 3.92
CA TRP A 55 -1.94 25.20 2.61
C TRP A 55 -0.94 24.43 1.76
N GLY A 56 0.34 24.79 1.82
CA GLY A 56 1.40 24.01 1.19
C GLY A 56 1.47 22.57 1.71
N ALA A 57 1.32 22.39 3.03
CA ALA A 57 1.33 21.07 3.65
C ALA A 57 0.09 20.23 3.30
N LEU A 58 -1.11 20.82 3.34
CA LEU A 58 -2.36 20.11 3.00
C LEU A 58 -2.37 19.67 1.54
N ILE A 59 -1.96 20.57 0.64
CA ILE A 59 -1.83 20.27 -0.79
C ILE A 59 -0.76 19.20 -1.00
N GLY A 60 0.41 19.35 -0.38
CA GLY A 60 1.48 18.35 -0.46
C GLY A 60 1.04 16.97 0.03
N ALA A 61 0.27 16.91 1.12
CA ALA A 61 -0.30 15.67 1.65
C ALA A 61 -1.34 15.05 0.70
N ALA A 62 -2.21 15.87 0.08
CA ALA A 62 -3.18 15.39 -0.91
C ALA A 62 -2.48 14.82 -2.14
N VAL A 63 -1.43 15.48 -2.63
CA VAL A 63 -0.60 15.01 -3.75
C VAL A 63 0.12 13.72 -3.40
N GLY A 64 0.82 13.69 -2.26
CA GLY A 64 1.52 12.49 -1.79
C GLY A 64 0.57 11.32 -1.59
N GLY A 65 -0.60 11.56 -1.01
CA GLY A 65 -1.65 10.56 -0.84
C GLY A 65 -2.26 10.08 -2.14
N GLY A 66 -2.47 10.98 -3.10
CA GLY A 66 -2.88 10.63 -4.45
C GLY A 66 -1.89 9.64 -5.10
N PHE A 67 -0.59 9.81 -4.87
CA PHE A 67 0.43 8.89 -5.37
C PHE A 67 0.33 7.48 -4.75
N ILE A 68 0.00 7.39 -3.46
CA ILE A 68 -0.24 6.12 -2.75
C ILE A 68 -1.50 5.45 -3.29
N LEU A 69 -2.63 6.18 -3.39
CA LEU A 69 -3.89 5.70 -3.94
C LEU A 69 -3.71 5.15 -5.36
N PHE A 70 -2.97 5.89 -6.18
CA PHE A 70 -2.64 5.49 -7.53
C PHE A 70 -1.82 4.18 -7.56
N THR A 71 -0.89 4.02 -6.63
CA THR A 71 -0.10 2.79 -6.49
C THR A 71 -0.95 1.60 -6.05
N ALA A 72 -1.85 1.80 -5.08
CA ALA A 72 -2.79 0.77 -4.65
C ALA A 72 -3.73 0.33 -5.78
N LEU A 73 -4.24 1.26 -6.60
CA LEU A 73 -5.00 0.93 -7.80
C LEU A 73 -4.17 0.09 -8.78
N GLY A 74 -2.92 0.49 -9.04
CA GLY A 74 -2.03 -0.24 -9.96
C GLY A 74 -1.82 -1.70 -9.55
N VAL A 75 -1.62 -1.97 -8.27
CA VAL A 75 -1.51 -3.34 -7.73
C VAL A 75 -2.81 -4.12 -7.95
N LEU A 76 -3.96 -3.49 -7.71
CA LEU A 76 -5.27 -4.11 -7.88
C LEU A 76 -5.52 -4.52 -9.34
N LEU A 77 -5.23 -3.62 -10.27
CA LEU A 77 -5.41 -3.85 -11.70
C LEU A 77 -4.45 -4.93 -12.25
N THR A 78 -3.26 -5.07 -11.66
CA THR A 78 -2.23 -6.00 -12.14
C THR A 78 -2.46 -7.45 -11.69
N SER A 79 -3.20 -7.67 -10.59
CA SER A 79 -3.34 -8.96 -9.89
C SER A 79 -3.89 -10.14 -10.72
N LYS A 80 -4.38 -9.92 -11.95
CA LYS A 80 -5.00 -10.95 -12.80
C LYS A 80 -4.43 -11.05 -14.22
N MET A 81 -3.28 -10.43 -14.51
CA MET A 81 -2.80 -10.28 -15.89
C MET A 81 -1.70 -11.30 -16.29
N PRO A 82 -1.74 -11.88 -17.50
CA PRO A 82 -0.66 -12.72 -18.04
C PRO A 82 0.67 -11.96 -18.25
N ALA A 83 1.79 -12.68 -18.33
CA ALA A 83 3.15 -12.10 -18.31
C ALA A 83 3.42 -11.05 -19.40
N MET A 84 2.82 -11.17 -20.59
CA MET A 84 2.95 -10.19 -21.67
C MET A 84 2.24 -8.87 -21.36
N THR A 85 1.07 -8.91 -20.71
CA THR A 85 0.36 -7.70 -20.27
C THR A 85 1.00 -7.07 -19.03
N ALA A 86 1.71 -7.83 -18.20
CA ALA A 86 2.43 -7.30 -17.04
C ALA A 86 3.47 -6.24 -17.42
N GLY A 87 4.25 -6.45 -18.49
CA GLY A 87 5.23 -5.46 -18.97
C GLY A 87 4.58 -4.16 -19.45
N ALA A 88 3.49 -4.26 -20.19
CA ALA A 88 2.72 -3.10 -20.66
C ALA A 88 2.03 -2.34 -19.51
N VAL A 89 1.50 -3.06 -18.52
CA VAL A 89 0.88 -2.47 -17.32
C VAL A 89 1.92 -1.77 -16.45
N LEU A 90 3.12 -2.34 -16.32
CA LEU A 90 4.22 -1.74 -15.57
C LEU A 90 4.66 -0.42 -16.21
N LEU A 91 4.88 -0.41 -17.53
CA LEU A 91 5.22 0.80 -18.29
C LEU A 91 4.07 1.82 -18.29
N GLY A 92 2.83 1.36 -18.45
CA GLY A 92 1.64 2.21 -18.41
C GLY A 92 1.43 2.87 -17.05
N THR A 93 1.62 2.13 -15.96
CA THR A 93 1.53 2.65 -14.58
C THR A 93 2.63 3.67 -14.31
N TRP A 94 3.86 3.42 -14.80
CA TRP A 94 4.97 4.36 -14.68
C TRP A 94 4.69 5.66 -15.46
N LEU A 95 4.25 5.54 -16.72
CA LEU A 95 3.91 6.70 -17.55
C LEU A 95 2.75 7.50 -16.95
N LEU A 96 1.72 6.81 -16.45
CA LEU A 96 0.57 7.45 -15.82
C LEU A 96 0.97 8.16 -14.51
N LYS A 97 1.92 7.60 -13.74
CA LYS A 97 2.54 8.31 -12.60
C LYS A 97 3.25 9.59 -13.01
N LEU A 98 3.98 9.59 -14.13
CA LEU A 98 4.64 10.79 -14.62
C LEU A 98 3.64 11.86 -15.07
N ILE A 99 2.60 11.46 -15.80
CA ILE A 99 1.54 12.38 -16.22
C ILE A 99 0.87 12.99 -14.98
N LEU A 100 0.56 12.17 -13.97
CA LEU A 100 -0.02 12.63 -12.72
C LEU A 100 0.89 13.66 -12.03
N ALA A 101 2.20 13.39 -11.93
CA ALA A 101 3.16 14.33 -11.35
C ALA A 101 3.20 15.66 -12.11
N ILE A 102 3.22 15.62 -13.45
CA ILE A 102 3.22 16.83 -14.30
C ILE A 102 1.93 17.63 -14.11
N VAL A 103 0.77 16.98 -14.15
CA VAL A 103 -0.54 17.63 -13.97
C VAL A 103 -0.61 18.30 -12.60
N VAL A 104 -0.15 17.61 -11.55
CA VAL A 104 -0.12 18.16 -10.20
C VAL A 104 0.80 19.37 -10.13
N MET A 105 2.05 19.27 -10.57
CA MET A 105 3.00 20.39 -10.50
C MET A 105 2.53 21.58 -11.34
N GLY A 106 1.99 21.33 -12.53
CA GLY A 106 1.43 22.37 -13.39
C GLY A 106 0.18 23.05 -12.80
N SER A 107 -0.68 22.30 -12.11
CA SER A 107 -1.87 22.87 -11.44
C SER A 107 -1.51 23.71 -10.22
N LEU A 108 -0.35 23.45 -9.61
CA LEU A 108 0.13 24.15 -8.43
C LEU A 108 0.90 25.42 -8.79
N ASP A 109 1.64 25.42 -9.89
CA ASP A 109 2.54 26.51 -10.27
C ASP A 109 1.88 27.91 -10.30
N SER A 110 0.58 27.96 -10.59
CA SER A 110 -0.21 29.20 -10.69
C SER A 110 -0.77 29.73 -9.36
N LEU A 111 -0.59 29.03 -8.23
CA LEU A 111 -1.12 29.44 -6.94
C LEU A 111 -0.02 30.05 -6.05
N ASP A 112 -0.16 31.33 -5.75
CA ASP A 112 0.73 32.20 -4.98
C ASP A 112 0.45 32.20 -3.46
N PHE A 113 -0.57 31.45 -3.06
CA PHE A 113 -1.08 31.35 -1.69
C PHE A 113 -0.26 30.46 -0.75
N TYR A 114 0.49 29.50 -1.29
CA TYR A 114 1.24 28.53 -0.49
C TYR A 114 2.74 28.82 -0.49
N ASN A 115 3.43 28.40 0.57
CA ASN A 115 4.89 28.49 0.58
C ASN A 115 5.50 27.37 -0.28
N ARG A 116 6.20 27.75 -1.36
CA ARG A 116 6.76 26.80 -2.34
C ARG A 116 7.79 25.84 -1.72
N ASN A 117 8.57 26.28 -0.73
CA ASN A 117 9.52 25.41 -0.02
C ASN A 117 8.79 24.39 0.87
N ALA A 118 7.75 24.80 1.59
CA ALA A 118 6.96 23.89 2.42
C ALA A 118 6.28 22.80 1.58
N LEU A 119 5.75 23.17 0.41
CA LEU A 119 5.16 22.24 -0.55
C LEU A 119 6.18 21.21 -1.05
N VAL A 120 7.33 21.68 -1.55
CA VAL A 120 8.38 20.79 -2.08
C VAL A 120 8.90 19.85 -1.00
N LEU A 121 9.20 20.36 0.20
CA LEU A 121 9.67 19.53 1.31
C LEU A 121 8.63 18.49 1.72
N THR A 122 7.36 18.89 1.85
CA THR A 122 6.28 17.95 2.22
C THR A 122 6.14 16.84 1.19
N ILE A 123 6.17 17.17 -0.11
CA ILE A 123 6.12 16.17 -1.19
C ILE A 123 7.33 15.22 -1.12
N VAL A 124 8.54 15.76 -0.95
CA VAL A 124 9.76 14.93 -0.86
C VAL A 124 9.69 13.99 0.34
N PHE A 125 9.34 14.50 1.52
CA PHE A 125 9.20 13.68 2.72
C PHE A 125 8.10 12.62 2.56
N ALA A 126 6.96 13.00 1.98
CA ALA A 126 5.89 12.05 1.69
C ALA A 126 6.39 10.92 0.77
N LEU A 127 7.09 11.27 -0.31
CA LEU A 127 7.65 10.28 -1.23
C LEU A 127 8.68 9.38 -0.54
N VAL A 128 9.59 9.92 0.27
CA VAL A 128 10.60 9.15 1.00
C VAL A 128 9.95 8.17 1.98
N ILE A 129 8.97 8.64 2.76
CA ILE A 129 8.25 7.79 3.72
C ILE A 129 7.50 6.68 3.00
N VAL A 130 6.82 6.99 1.91
CA VAL A 130 6.07 6.02 1.10
C VAL A 130 7.01 4.98 0.51
N LEU A 131 8.08 5.42 -0.14
CA LEU A 131 9.03 4.52 -0.78
C LEU A 131 9.73 3.62 0.24
N GLY A 132 10.06 4.18 1.41
CA GLY A 132 10.61 3.44 2.54
C GLY A 132 9.62 2.38 3.07
N ALA A 133 8.35 2.75 3.24
CA ALA A 133 7.31 1.83 3.68
C ALA A 133 7.05 0.71 2.66
N GLU A 134 7.01 1.02 1.38
CA GLU A 134 6.89 0.03 0.30
C GLU A 134 8.09 -0.92 0.26
N THR A 135 9.31 -0.37 0.35
CA THR A 135 10.55 -1.16 0.37
C THR A 135 10.59 -2.09 1.59
N TYR A 136 10.24 -1.58 2.77
CA TYR A 136 10.16 -2.38 3.99
C TYR A 136 9.10 -3.47 3.89
N GLY A 137 7.91 -3.16 3.35
CA GLY A 137 6.84 -4.12 3.11
C GLY A 137 7.31 -5.28 2.22
N VAL A 138 7.98 -4.99 1.10
CA VAL A 138 8.52 -6.01 0.19
C VAL A 138 9.59 -6.86 0.88
N LEU A 139 10.51 -6.23 1.62
CA LEU A 139 11.57 -6.95 2.32
C LEU A 139 11.02 -7.88 3.41
N SER A 140 10.00 -7.43 4.15
CA SER A 140 9.37 -8.23 5.20
C SER A 140 8.68 -9.50 4.69
N GLN A 141 8.21 -9.49 3.43
CA GLN A 141 7.54 -10.65 2.81
C GLN A 141 8.52 -11.74 2.37
N ARG A 142 9.80 -11.42 2.10
CA ARG A 142 10.79 -12.41 1.64
C ARG A 142 11.24 -13.38 2.75
N ALA A 143 11.03 -13.05 4.03
CA ALA A 143 11.36 -13.93 5.15
C ALA A 143 10.39 -15.12 5.31
N LEU A 144 9.27 -15.14 4.57
CA LEU A 144 8.22 -16.16 4.61
C LEU A 144 8.35 -17.20 3.46
N TYR A 145 9.57 -17.48 3.00
CA TYR A 145 9.84 -18.64 2.14
C TYR A 145 10.29 -19.81 3.05
N VAL A 146 9.34 -20.64 3.49
CA VAL A 146 9.66 -21.97 4.00
C VAL A 146 9.64 -22.91 2.80
N ASP A 147 10.78 -23.51 2.51
CA ASP A 147 10.81 -24.69 1.63
C ASP A 147 9.98 -25.78 2.31
N PRO A 148 8.90 -26.29 1.68
CA PRO A 148 8.26 -27.49 2.17
C PRO A 148 9.34 -28.57 2.18
N GLN A 149 9.69 -29.05 3.38
CA GLN A 149 10.60 -30.17 3.54
C GLN A 149 10.06 -31.28 2.63
N THR A 150 10.79 -31.59 1.56
CA THR A 150 10.53 -32.78 0.77
C THR A 150 10.70 -33.93 1.74
N SER A 151 9.59 -34.53 2.16
CA SER A 151 9.56 -35.74 2.95
C SER A 151 10.17 -36.86 2.10
N SER A 152 11.50 -36.88 2.06
CA SER A 152 12.34 -37.94 1.53
C SER A 152 12.63 -38.87 2.70
N GLY A 153 11.67 -39.73 3.00
CA GLY A 153 11.88 -40.97 3.76
C GLY A 153 11.06 -42.01 3.01
N SER A 154 11.62 -42.91 2.20
CA SER A 154 12.62 -43.93 2.52
C SER A 154 12.29 -44.65 3.84
N ASP A 155 11.27 -45.52 3.78
CA ASP A 155 11.23 -46.76 4.55
C ASP A 155 10.51 -47.79 3.64
N ASN A 156 11.28 -48.58 2.88
CA ASN A 156 11.78 -49.92 3.24
C ASN A 156 10.68 -50.96 2.96
N ASP A 157 10.73 -51.60 1.79
CA ASP A 157 11.28 -52.96 1.64
C ASP A 157 10.48 -53.95 2.49
N ASP A 158 9.39 -54.48 1.92
CA ASP A 158 8.87 -55.79 2.33
C ASP A 158 8.51 -56.58 1.08
N ARG A 159 9.12 -57.77 1.04
CA ARG A 159 9.07 -58.81 0.01
C ARG A 159 7.71 -59.48 -0.09
#